data_AF-A0A9E5E636-F1
#
_entry.id   AF-A0A9E5E636-F1
#
_cell.length_a   1.000
_cell.length_b   1.000
_cell.length_c   1.000
_cell.angle_alpha   90.00
_cell.angle_beta   90.00
_cell.angle_gamma   90.00
#
_symmetry.space_group_name_H-M   'P 1'
#
loop_
_entity.id
_entity.type
_entity.pdbx_description
1 polymer ?
#
loop_
_entity_poly.entity_id
_entity_poly.type
_entity_poly.pdbx_seq_one_letter_code
_entity_poly.pdbx_strand_id
1 'polypeptide(L)'
;MPVSSRSTFNAQPPRRLRLGSAFSLLEVVVAVGVFAIGIVAILALFAPAAKSVSANAEAEAAAAVAQALAADLQRRVVPTASEPFAAVSALLKKSTAAGSHELTADNARADYDIARDPQLLFANRDGTKIGTFADTTVWGTPNSNREKFFEIALIRNETLSPPADPAADPPVNPDATAAFIAYTARIRWPAFVALSGAGAQQVGANPAGAVRFDHSSKLSLFVAGAVKR
;
A
#
# COMPACT_ATOMS: atom_id res chain seq x y z
N MET A 1 -53.10 98.68 8.49
CA MET A 1 -52.72 97.98 7.24
C MET A 1 -51.94 96.73 7.62
N PRO A 2 -52.40 95.51 7.26
CA PRO A 2 -51.74 94.27 7.63
C PRO A 2 -50.83 93.75 6.50
N VAL A 3 -49.69 93.17 6.87
CA VAL A 3 -48.83 92.38 5.98
C VAL A 3 -49.12 90.92 6.25
N SER A 4 -49.54 90.17 5.22
CA SER A 4 -49.91 88.76 5.32
C SER A 4 -48.94 87.90 4.49
N SER A 5 -48.27 86.96 5.17
CA SER A 5 -47.38 85.93 4.63
C SER A 5 -48.07 84.99 3.64
N ARG A 6 -47.37 84.61 2.57
CA ARG A 6 -47.64 83.37 1.83
C ARG A 6 -46.33 82.59 1.64
N SER A 7 -46.21 81.51 2.41
CA SER A 7 -45.26 80.41 2.19
C SER A 7 -45.82 79.51 1.09
N THR A 8 -45.12 79.40 -0.04
CA THR A 8 -45.42 78.44 -1.09
C THR A 8 -44.82 77.08 -0.73
N PHE A 9 -45.68 76.13 -0.39
CA PHE A 9 -45.31 74.73 -0.14
C PHE A 9 -44.97 74.05 -1.47
N ASN A 10 -43.68 73.75 -1.67
CA ASN A 10 -43.16 73.07 -2.85
C ASN A 10 -43.35 71.55 -2.68
N ALA A 11 -44.30 70.94 -3.39
CA ALA A 11 -44.54 69.50 -3.32
C ALA A 11 -43.59 68.75 -4.28
N GLN A 12 -42.62 68.02 -3.73
CA GLN A 12 -41.83 67.04 -4.49
C GLN A 12 -42.69 65.82 -4.85
N PRO A 13 -42.55 65.24 -6.06
CA PRO A 13 -43.22 63.99 -6.41
C PRO A 13 -42.62 62.83 -5.59
N PRO A 14 -43.42 61.81 -5.22
CA PRO A 14 -42.93 60.70 -4.42
C PRO A 14 -41.89 59.89 -5.20
N ARG A 15 -40.69 59.75 -4.64
CA ARG A 15 -39.70 58.75 -5.06
C ARG A 15 -40.37 57.38 -4.95
N ARG A 16 -40.65 56.74 -6.10
CA ARG A 16 -40.96 55.31 -6.13
C ARG A 16 -39.72 54.55 -5.68
N LEU A 17 -39.64 54.22 -4.40
CA LEU A 17 -38.78 53.15 -3.93
C LEU A 17 -39.23 51.89 -4.68
N ARG A 18 -38.47 51.48 -5.70
CA ARG A 18 -38.55 50.11 -6.17
C ARG A 18 -38.16 49.27 -4.96
N LEU A 19 -39.13 48.71 -4.25
CA LEU A 19 -38.84 47.62 -3.34
C LEU A 19 -38.12 46.57 -4.18
N GLY A 20 -36.84 46.37 -3.90
CA GLY A 20 -36.12 45.22 -4.44
C GLY A 20 -36.97 43.99 -4.15
N SER A 21 -37.20 43.17 -5.18
CA SER A 21 -37.98 41.95 -5.04
C SER A 21 -37.45 41.16 -3.84
N ALA A 22 -38.28 41.02 -2.81
CA ALA A 22 -37.99 40.10 -1.72
C ALA A 22 -38.12 38.67 -2.27
N PHE A 23 -37.17 37.81 -1.92
CA PHE A 23 -37.15 36.40 -2.34
C PHE A 23 -38.44 35.70 -1.90
N SER A 24 -39.04 34.92 -2.81
CA SER A 24 -40.23 34.14 -2.45
C SER A 24 -39.85 32.95 -1.56
N LEU A 25 -40.76 32.53 -0.66
CA LEU A 25 -40.54 31.36 0.20
C LEU A 25 -40.21 30.10 -0.63
N LEU A 26 -40.86 29.94 -1.78
CA LEU A 26 -40.61 28.83 -2.70
C LEU A 26 -39.17 28.84 -3.23
N GLU A 27 -38.67 30.02 -3.61
CA GLU A 27 -37.30 30.19 -4.13
C GLU A 27 -36.25 29.86 -3.07
N VAL A 28 -36.49 30.27 -1.81
CA VAL A 28 -35.61 29.91 -0.68
C VAL A 28 -35.63 28.41 -0.41
N VAL A 29 -36.79 27.77 -0.41
CA VAL A 29 -36.91 26.31 -0.21
C VAL A 29 -36.20 25.53 -1.31
N VAL A 30 -36.37 25.95 -2.57
CA VAL A 30 -35.67 25.34 -3.71
C VAL A 30 -34.15 25.54 -3.57
N ALA A 31 -33.70 26.74 -3.21
CA ALA A 31 -32.28 27.02 -3.01
C ALA A 31 -31.66 26.16 -1.90
N VAL A 32 -32.34 26.01 -0.76
CA VAL A 32 -31.90 25.14 0.34
C VAL A 32 -31.89 23.67 -0.08
N GLY A 33 -32.89 23.21 -0.84
CA GLY A 33 -32.95 21.84 -1.36
C GLY A 33 -31.79 21.52 -2.30
N VAL A 34 -31.50 22.39 -3.27
CA VAL A 34 -30.36 22.23 -4.18
C VAL A 34 -29.04 22.28 -3.42
N PHE A 35 -28.90 23.20 -2.46
CA PHE A 35 -27.71 23.31 -1.62
C PHE A 35 -27.48 22.04 -0.79
N ALA A 36 -28.52 21.49 -0.16
CA ALA A 36 -28.42 20.27 0.62
C ALA A 36 -27.99 19.08 -0.25
N ILE A 37 -28.60 18.90 -1.42
CA ILE A 37 -28.20 17.86 -2.38
C ILE A 37 -26.74 18.04 -2.81
N GLY A 38 -26.33 19.28 -3.10
CA GLY A 38 -24.95 19.61 -3.48
C GLY A 38 -23.92 19.21 -2.42
N ILE A 39 -24.16 19.56 -1.15
CA ILE A 39 -23.27 19.19 -0.05
C ILE A 39 -23.22 17.67 0.13
N VAL A 40 -24.36 16.98 0.09
CA VAL A 40 -24.40 15.51 0.21
C VAL A 40 -23.62 14.85 -0.93
N ALA A 41 -23.77 15.32 -2.16
CA ALA A 41 -23.03 14.81 -3.32
C ALA A 41 -21.51 15.00 -3.18
N ILE A 42 -21.07 16.17 -2.69
CA ILE A 42 -19.66 16.46 -2.41
C ILE A 42 -19.12 15.53 -1.32
N LEU A 43 -19.83 15.40 -0.20
CA LEU A 43 -19.45 14.51 0.91
C LEU A 43 -19.37 13.05 0.48
N ALA A 44 -20.29 12.60 -0.38
CA ALA A 44 -20.28 11.25 -0.92
C ALA A 44 -19.05 10.96 -1.80
N LEU A 45 -18.52 11.98 -2.49
CA LEU A 45 -17.33 11.84 -3.35
C LEU A 45 -16.01 11.82 -2.56
N PHE A 46 -15.98 12.40 -1.36
CA PHE A 46 -14.76 12.49 -0.56
C PHE A 46 -14.20 11.12 -0.18
N ALA A 47 -15.02 10.17 0.24
CA ALA A 47 -14.52 8.86 0.70
C ALA A 47 -13.90 8.04 -0.45
N PRO A 48 -14.51 7.91 -1.64
CA PRO A 48 -13.87 7.30 -2.80
C PRO A 48 -12.59 8.03 -3.24
N ALA A 49 -12.60 9.36 -3.26
CA ALA A 49 -11.43 10.14 -3.66
C ALA A 49 -10.26 9.96 -2.68
N ALA A 50 -10.52 10.04 -1.38
CA ALA A 50 -9.51 9.81 -0.35
C ALA A 50 -8.92 8.39 -0.45
N LYS A 51 -9.76 7.37 -0.69
CA LYS A 51 -9.31 6.00 -0.92
C LYS A 51 -8.43 5.86 -2.17
N SER A 52 -8.76 6.57 -3.24
CA SER A 52 -7.95 6.57 -4.46
C SER A 52 -6.59 7.21 -4.24
N VAL A 53 -6.52 8.34 -3.53
CA VAL A 53 -5.25 9.01 -3.20
C VAL A 53 -4.39 8.13 -2.30
N SER A 54 -4.98 7.52 -1.27
CA SER A 54 -4.24 6.62 -0.38
C SER A 54 -3.71 5.39 -1.13
N ALA A 55 -4.50 4.81 -2.04
CA ALA A 55 -4.05 3.66 -2.84
C ALA A 55 -2.88 4.03 -3.77
N ASN A 56 -2.92 5.21 -4.38
CA ASN A 56 -1.81 5.71 -5.21
C ASN A 56 -0.54 5.96 -4.37
N ALA A 57 -0.68 6.59 -3.20
CA ALA A 57 0.43 6.83 -2.29
C ALA A 57 1.07 5.51 -1.80
N GLU A 58 0.27 4.48 -1.52
CA GLU A 58 0.77 3.17 -1.15
C GLU A 58 1.47 2.44 -2.31
N ALA A 59 1.02 2.62 -3.54
CA ALA A 59 1.68 2.08 -4.72
C ALA A 59 3.04 2.76 -4.98
N GLU A 60 3.13 4.08 -4.79
CA GLU A 60 4.40 4.82 -4.86
C GLU A 60 5.35 4.36 -3.74
N ALA A 61 4.84 4.19 -2.52
CA ALA A 61 5.60 3.63 -1.41
C ALA A 61 6.10 2.20 -1.71
N ALA A 62 5.28 1.36 -2.35
CA ALA A 62 5.70 0.02 -2.79
C ALA A 62 6.86 0.09 -3.81
N ALA A 63 6.84 1.07 -4.73
CA ALA A 63 7.93 1.28 -5.67
C ALA A 63 9.21 1.77 -4.97
N ALA A 64 9.10 2.65 -3.97
CA ALA A 64 10.23 3.07 -3.15
C ALA A 64 10.82 1.89 -2.35
N VAL A 65 9.96 1.02 -1.80
CA VAL A 65 10.36 -0.23 -1.15
C VAL A 65 11.09 -1.16 -2.12
N ALA A 66 10.67 -1.24 -3.39
CA ALA A 66 11.38 -2.04 -4.39
C ALA A 66 12.81 -1.54 -4.63
N GLN A 67 13.03 -0.23 -4.65
CA GLN A 67 14.37 0.36 -4.77
C GLN A 67 15.20 0.10 -3.51
N ALA A 68 14.63 0.30 -2.33
CA ALA A 68 15.29 0.01 -1.05
C ALA A 68 15.63 -1.48 -0.92
N LEU A 69 14.76 -2.36 -1.38
CA LEU A 69 14.97 -3.81 -1.42
C LEU A 69 16.16 -4.16 -2.32
N ALA A 70 16.26 -3.58 -3.52
CA ALA A 70 17.40 -3.84 -4.40
C ALA A 70 18.74 -3.45 -3.75
N ALA A 71 18.78 -2.29 -3.08
CA ALA A 71 19.97 -1.86 -2.32
C ALA A 71 20.25 -2.80 -1.13
N ASP A 72 19.22 -3.23 -0.41
CA ASP A 72 19.35 -4.15 0.71
C ASP A 72 19.89 -5.52 0.29
N LEU A 73 19.34 -6.10 -0.78
CA LEU A 73 19.80 -7.37 -1.31
C LEU A 73 21.23 -7.28 -1.83
N GLN A 74 21.63 -6.17 -2.46
CA GLN A 74 23.00 -5.96 -2.89
C GLN A 74 23.99 -5.87 -1.70
N ARG A 75 23.58 -5.27 -0.57
CA ARG A 75 24.40 -5.24 0.66
C ARG A 75 24.59 -6.61 1.30
N ARG A 76 23.67 -7.55 1.07
CA ARG A 76 23.76 -8.93 1.58
C ARG A 76 24.72 -9.80 0.76
N VAL A 77 25.17 -9.34 -0.42
CA VAL A 77 26.16 -10.04 -1.24
C VAL A 77 27.56 -9.81 -0.67
N VAL A 78 28.34 -10.88 -0.53
CA VAL A 78 29.74 -10.82 -0.09
C VAL A 78 30.65 -11.32 -1.23
N PRO A 79 31.14 -10.42 -2.11
CA PRO A 79 31.79 -10.81 -3.37
C PRO A 79 33.01 -11.72 -3.23
N THR A 80 33.73 -11.57 -2.12
CA THR A 80 34.99 -12.26 -1.81
C THR A 80 34.78 -13.60 -1.12
N ALA A 81 33.55 -13.94 -0.71
CA ALA A 81 33.24 -15.22 -0.08
C ALA A 81 33.25 -16.37 -1.11
N SER A 82 33.43 -17.59 -0.63
CA SER A 82 33.23 -18.80 -1.44
C SER A 82 31.77 -18.97 -1.88
N GLU A 83 30.84 -18.39 -1.13
CA GLU A 83 29.40 -18.39 -1.40
C GLU A 83 28.84 -16.96 -1.37
N PRO A 84 29.07 -16.16 -2.43
CA PRO A 84 28.79 -14.72 -2.41
C PRO A 84 27.32 -14.37 -2.15
N PHE A 85 26.41 -15.24 -2.59
CA PHE A 85 24.98 -15.01 -2.54
C PHE A 85 24.26 -15.78 -1.43
N ALA A 86 24.95 -16.47 -0.53
CA ALA A 86 24.32 -17.38 0.46
C ALA A 86 23.13 -16.75 1.19
N ALA A 87 23.27 -15.51 1.67
CA ALA A 87 22.21 -14.78 2.37
C ALA A 87 21.01 -14.45 1.48
N VAL A 88 21.22 -14.16 0.19
CA VAL A 88 20.15 -13.88 -0.78
C VAL A 88 19.48 -15.19 -1.21
N SER A 89 20.27 -16.23 -1.50
CA SER A 89 19.75 -17.54 -1.91
C SER A 89 18.87 -18.18 -0.84
N ALA A 90 19.13 -17.94 0.44
CA ALA A 90 18.28 -18.38 1.55
C ALA A 90 16.88 -17.75 1.55
N LEU A 91 16.70 -16.59 0.89
CA LEU A 91 15.43 -15.85 0.81
C LEU A 91 14.64 -16.17 -0.48
N LEU A 92 15.25 -16.86 -1.44
CA LEU A 92 14.64 -17.11 -2.73
C LEU A 92 13.70 -18.31 -2.69
N LYS A 93 12.44 -18.06 -3.02
CA LYS A 93 11.46 -19.10 -3.35
C LYS A 93 11.71 -19.62 -4.76
N LYS A 94 11.54 -20.93 -4.93
CA LYS A 94 11.87 -21.68 -6.15
C LYS A 94 10.62 -22.14 -6.90
N SER A 95 10.80 -22.61 -8.14
CA SER A 95 9.76 -23.34 -8.86
C SER A 95 9.65 -24.75 -8.30
N THR A 96 8.41 -25.20 -8.16
CA THR A 96 8.06 -26.58 -7.91
C THR A 96 8.03 -27.36 -9.22
N ALA A 97 8.02 -28.69 -9.14
CA ALA A 97 8.05 -29.60 -10.29
C ALA A 97 6.93 -29.38 -11.33
N ALA A 98 5.84 -28.68 -10.97
CA ALA A 98 4.70 -28.40 -11.85
C ALA A 98 4.78 -27.01 -12.56
N GLY A 99 5.95 -26.36 -12.58
CA GLY A 99 6.11 -25.04 -13.21
C GLY A 99 5.43 -23.89 -12.45
N SER A 100 5.02 -24.14 -11.20
CA SER A 100 4.45 -23.18 -10.26
C SER A 100 5.45 -22.85 -9.18
N HIS A 101 5.49 -21.62 -8.66
CA HIS A 101 6.42 -21.27 -7.58
C HIS A 101 5.94 -21.79 -6.22
N GLU A 102 6.86 -22.10 -5.32
CA GLU A 102 6.58 -22.46 -3.91
C GLU A 102 5.61 -21.47 -3.28
N LEU A 103 5.79 -20.19 -3.58
CA LEU A 103 4.91 -19.10 -3.15
C LEU A 103 3.44 -19.30 -3.55
N THR A 104 3.17 -19.81 -4.75
CA THR A 104 1.81 -20.06 -5.23
C THR A 104 1.21 -21.24 -4.48
N ALA A 105 1.97 -22.31 -4.27
CA ALA A 105 1.55 -23.45 -3.47
C ALA A 105 1.27 -23.04 -2.02
N ASP A 106 2.15 -22.23 -1.43
CA ASP A 106 2.00 -21.67 -0.09
C ASP A 106 0.73 -20.81 0.05
N ASN A 107 0.48 -19.87 -0.87
CA ASN A 107 -0.74 -19.05 -0.82
C ASN A 107 -2.03 -19.88 -1.00
N ALA A 108 -1.96 -21.07 -1.60
CA ALA A 108 -3.10 -21.96 -1.77
C ALA A 108 -3.40 -22.78 -0.51
N ARG A 109 -2.44 -22.85 0.43
CA ARG A 109 -2.61 -23.59 1.68
C ARG A 109 -3.41 -22.79 2.70
N ALA A 110 -4.47 -23.41 3.21
CA ALA A 110 -5.31 -22.83 4.26
C ALA A 110 -4.56 -22.66 5.60
N ASP A 111 -3.39 -23.26 5.80
CA ASP A 111 -2.60 -23.15 7.03
C ASP A 111 -1.36 -22.25 6.89
N TYR A 112 -1.18 -21.56 5.75
CA TYR A 112 0.02 -20.77 5.48
C TYR A 112 0.12 -19.51 6.34
N ASP A 113 1.04 -19.53 7.30
CA ASP A 113 1.33 -18.42 8.19
C ASP A 113 2.56 -17.63 7.73
N ILE A 114 2.34 -16.39 7.25
CA ILE A 114 3.41 -15.51 6.76
C ILE A 114 4.42 -15.14 7.86
N ALA A 115 4.04 -15.23 9.14
CA ALA A 115 4.93 -14.93 10.26
C ALA A 115 5.96 -16.05 10.49
N ARG A 116 5.70 -17.25 9.97
CA ARG A 116 6.57 -18.43 10.12
C ARG A 116 7.44 -18.71 8.90
N ASP A 117 7.23 -18.00 7.80
CA ASP A 117 7.99 -18.19 6.58
C ASP A 117 9.33 -17.43 6.66
N PRO A 118 10.47 -18.11 6.76
CA PRO A 118 11.77 -17.46 6.88
C PRO A 118 12.24 -16.80 5.58
N GLN A 119 11.62 -17.13 4.44
CA GLN A 119 11.95 -16.57 3.12
C GLN A 119 11.19 -15.28 2.83
N LEU A 120 10.23 -14.91 3.68
CA LEU A 120 9.53 -13.63 3.56
C LEU A 120 10.31 -12.51 4.25
N LEU A 121 10.45 -11.41 3.52
CA LEU A 121 10.86 -10.13 4.05
C LEU A 121 9.62 -9.25 4.28
N PHE A 122 9.76 -8.33 5.23
CA PHE A 122 8.77 -7.31 5.50
C PHE A 122 9.43 -5.94 5.42
N ALA A 123 8.66 -4.93 5.01
CA ALA A 123 9.09 -3.55 5.04
C ALA A 123 8.08 -2.67 5.76
N ASN A 124 8.58 -1.61 6.39
CA ASN A 124 7.71 -0.53 6.86
C ASN A 124 7.18 0.31 5.70
N ARG A 125 6.18 1.14 5.99
CA ARG A 125 5.47 1.92 4.97
C ARG A 125 6.38 2.85 4.17
N ASP A 126 7.52 3.22 4.75
CA ASP A 126 8.46 4.20 4.19
C ASP A 126 9.68 3.51 3.56
N GLY A 127 9.78 2.17 3.63
CA GLY A 127 10.88 1.37 3.09
C GLY A 127 12.23 1.52 3.81
N THR A 128 12.29 2.26 4.92
CA THR A 128 13.51 2.48 5.70
C THR A 128 13.95 1.27 6.52
N LYS A 129 13.02 0.34 6.80
CA LYS A 129 13.28 -0.93 7.47
C LYS A 129 12.87 -2.08 6.57
N ILE A 130 13.79 -3.01 6.32
CA ILE A 130 13.54 -4.26 5.60
C ILE A 130 14.19 -5.41 6.39
N GLY A 131 13.41 -6.44 6.72
CA GLY A 131 13.91 -7.58 7.50
C GLY A 131 12.95 -8.76 7.51
N THR A 132 13.41 -9.91 7.98
CA THR A 132 12.54 -11.08 8.17
C THR A 132 11.57 -10.83 9.33
N PHE A 133 10.50 -11.62 9.44
CA PHE A 133 9.46 -11.38 10.45
C PHE A 133 10.00 -11.26 11.88
N ALA A 134 10.94 -12.14 12.25
CA ALA A 134 11.47 -12.26 13.61
C ALA A 134 12.68 -11.37 13.92
N ASP A 135 13.18 -10.58 12.95
CA ASP A 135 14.41 -9.81 13.09
C ASP A 135 14.28 -8.64 14.08
N THR A 136 14.67 -8.86 15.34
CA THR A 136 14.62 -7.83 16.39
C THR A 136 15.63 -6.71 16.19
N THR A 137 16.64 -6.88 15.34
CA THR A 137 17.59 -5.81 15.00
C THR A 137 16.95 -4.76 14.09
N VAL A 138 15.99 -5.17 13.26
CA VAL A 138 15.21 -4.30 12.38
C VAL A 138 13.95 -3.78 13.07
N TRP A 139 13.19 -4.68 13.71
CA TRP A 139 11.87 -4.38 14.28
C TRP A 139 11.89 -3.93 15.74
N GLY A 140 13.05 -3.98 16.40
CA GLY A 140 13.17 -3.65 17.82
C GLY A 140 12.50 -4.68 18.74
N THR A 141 12.48 -4.34 20.03
CA THR A 141 11.86 -5.14 21.10
C THR A 141 10.89 -4.26 21.90
N PRO A 142 9.59 -4.59 21.98
CA PRO A 142 8.95 -5.75 21.38
C PRO A 142 8.81 -5.63 19.86
N ASN A 143 8.99 -6.75 19.16
CA ASN A 143 8.83 -6.83 17.72
C ASN A 143 7.35 -6.60 17.36
N SER A 144 7.05 -5.47 16.71
CA SER A 144 5.68 -5.04 16.41
C SER A 144 5.26 -5.37 14.98
N ASN A 145 4.08 -5.97 14.83
CA ASN A 145 3.46 -6.20 13.51
C ASN A 145 2.94 -4.91 12.87
N ARG A 146 2.70 -3.85 13.66
CA ARG A 146 2.21 -2.56 13.15
C ARG A 146 3.22 -1.87 12.23
N GLU A 147 4.51 -2.13 12.42
CA GLU A 147 5.57 -1.57 11.58
C GLU A 147 5.73 -2.33 10.26
N LYS A 148 5.18 -3.55 10.12
CA LYS A 148 5.30 -4.38 8.92
C LYS A 148 4.12 -4.12 7.98
N PHE A 149 4.29 -3.18 7.06
CA PHE A 149 3.23 -2.82 6.13
C PHE A 149 3.29 -3.58 4.81
N PHE A 150 4.49 -3.82 4.28
CA PHE A 150 4.69 -4.59 3.05
C PHE A 150 5.19 -6.00 3.36
N GLU A 151 4.68 -6.98 2.64
CA GLU A 151 5.15 -8.36 2.57
C GLU A 151 5.92 -8.53 1.25
N ILE A 152 7.14 -9.05 1.30
CA ILE A 152 8.03 -9.17 0.16
C ILE A 152 8.45 -10.64 0.04
N ALA A 153 8.13 -11.23 -1.11
CA ALA A 153 8.61 -12.55 -1.48
C ALA A 153 9.55 -12.42 -2.69
N LEU A 154 10.70 -13.09 -2.64
CA LEU A 154 11.64 -13.14 -3.76
C LEU A 154 11.46 -14.46 -4.49
N ILE A 155 11.13 -14.38 -5.77
CA ILE A 155 10.96 -15.54 -6.63
C ILE A 155 12.19 -15.64 -7.52
N ARG A 156 12.92 -16.74 -7.45
CA ARG A 156 14.10 -16.95 -8.30
C ARG A 156 13.70 -17.02 -9.77
N ASN A 157 14.45 -16.34 -10.65
CA ASN A 157 14.35 -16.59 -12.08
C ASN A 157 15.30 -17.73 -12.45
N GLU A 158 14.78 -18.95 -12.43
CA GLU A 158 15.60 -20.16 -12.60
C GLU A 158 16.11 -20.36 -14.03
N THR A 159 15.48 -19.71 -15.01
CA THR A 159 15.97 -19.71 -16.40
C THR A 159 17.28 -18.93 -16.54
N LEU A 160 17.39 -17.78 -15.84
CA LEU A 160 18.58 -16.93 -15.88
C LEU A 160 19.59 -17.27 -14.79
N SER A 161 19.12 -17.84 -13.68
CA SER A 161 19.94 -18.20 -12.52
C SER A 161 19.46 -19.57 -12.00
N PRO A 162 19.91 -20.68 -12.61
CA PRO A 162 19.49 -22.02 -12.21
C PRO A 162 19.84 -22.32 -10.75
N PRO A 163 18.95 -22.92 -9.94
CA PRO A 163 19.28 -23.32 -8.58
C PRO A 163 20.22 -24.54 -8.60
N ALA A 164 20.85 -24.83 -7.46
CA ALA A 164 21.57 -26.09 -7.28
C ALA A 164 20.64 -27.29 -7.56
N ASP A 165 21.13 -28.24 -8.35
CA ASP A 165 20.43 -29.51 -8.60
C ASP A 165 20.63 -30.44 -7.40
N PRO A 166 19.57 -30.77 -6.64
CA PRO A 166 19.69 -31.65 -5.48
C PRO A 166 20.05 -33.09 -5.85
N ALA A 167 19.93 -33.48 -7.12
CA ALA A 167 20.27 -34.82 -7.62
C ALA A 167 21.69 -34.90 -8.23
N ALA A 168 22.42 -33.79 -8.32
CA ALA A 168 23.78 -33.79 -8.86
C ALA A 168 24.78 -34.47 -7.90
N ASP A 169 25.64 -35.32 -8.46
CA ASP A 169 26.75 -35.98 -7.75
C ASP A 169 28.07 -35.75 -8.53
N PRO A 170 29.06 -35.01 -7.99
CA PRO A 170 29.02 -34.34 -6.70
C PRO A 170 28.05 -33.14 -6.68
N PRO A 171 27.60 -32.68 -5.49
CA PRO A 171 26.76 -31.50 -5.38
C PRO A 171 27.45 -30.27 -5.98
N VAL A 172 26.81 -29.64 -6.98
CA VAL A 172 27.30 -28.40 -7.57
C VAL A 172 26.38 -27.26 -7.17
N ASN A 173 26.94 -26.24 -6.53
CA ASN A 173 26.24 -24.98 -6.28
C ASN A 173 26.58 -23.95 -7.37
N PRO A 174 25.69 -23.70 -8.34
CA PRO A 174 25.94 -22.71 -9.40
C PRO A 174 26.11 -21.29 -8.84
N ASP A 175 25.55 -20.99 -7.66
CA ASP A 175 25.61 -19.65 -7.05
C ASP A 175 27.04 -19.24 -6.64
N ALA A 176 27.91 -20.21 -6.34
CA ALA A 176 29.29 -19.95 -5.92
C ALA A 176 30.14 -19.24 -7.00
N THR A 177 29.82 -19.49 -8.27
CA THR A 177 30.54 -18.94 -9.43
C THR A 177 29.71 -17.99 -10.29
N ALA A 178 28.42 -17.83 -9.98
CA ALA A 178 27.53 -16.95 -10.72
C ALA A 178 27.99 -15.48 -10.67
N ALA A 179 27.80 -14.76 -11.76
CA ALA A 179 28.00 -13.31 -11.81
C ALA A 179 26.84 -12.53 -11.17
N PHE A 180 25.63 -13.11 -11.21
CA PHE A 180 24.43 -12.52 -10.65
C PHE A 180 23.39 -13.58 -10.30
N ILE A 181 22.41 -13.21 -9.46
CA ILE A 181 21.17 -13.97 -9.28
C ILE A 181 19.99 -13.08 -9.65
N ALA A 182 19.23 -13.52 -10.64
CA ALA A 182 18.01 -12.87 -11.09
C ALA A 182 16.79 -13.33 -10.28
N TYR A 183 15.90 -12.38 -10.00
CA TYR A 183 14.70 -12.60 -9.21
C TYR A 183 13.54 -11.72 -9.68
N THR A 184 12.33 -12.12 -9.30
CA THR A 184 11.13 -11.28 -9.30
C THR A 184 10.68 -11.08 -7.87
N ALA A 185 10.68 -9.85 -7.39
CA ALA A 185 10.12 -9.49 -6.10
C ALA A 185 8.61 -9.27 -6.23
N ARG A 186 7.82 -10.00 -5.43
CA ARG A 186 6.41 -9.71 -5.20
C ARG A 186 6.29 -8.90 -3.92
N ILE A 187 5.91 -7.63 -4.05
CA ILE A 187 5.62 -6.73 -2.94
C ILE A 187 4.10 -6.68 -2.78
N ARG A 188 3.60 -6.98 -1.58
CA ARG A 188 2.16 -7.10 -1.29
C ARG A 188 1.78 -6.27 -0.06
N TRP A 189 0.64 -5.58 -0.09
CA TRP A 189 0.18 -4.75 1.03
C TRP A 189 -1.35 -4.67 1.14
N PRO A 190 -1.88 -4.30 2.32
CA PRO A 190 -1.18 -4.29 3.59
C PRO A 190 -0.84 -5.73 4.02
N ALA A 191 0.32 -5.93 4.65
CA ALA A 191 0.68 -7.22 5.25
C ALA A 191 -0.15 -7.45 6.51
N PHE A 192 -0.25 -6.41 7.36
CA PHE A 192 -1.04 -6.36 8.58
C PHE A 192 -1.93 -5.11 8.61
N VAL A 193 -3.15 -5.23 9.14
CA VAL A 193 -4.07 -4.13 9.42
C VAL A 193 -4.14 -3.89 10.93
N ALA A 194 -4.17 -2.62 11.33
CA ALA A 194 -4.40 -2.26 12.72
C ALA A 194 -5.87 -2.48 13.08
N LEU A 195 -6.13 -3.26 14.13
CA LEU A 195 -7.45 -3.41 14.74
C LEU A 195 -7.54 -2.53 15.99
N SER A 196 -8.70 -1.90 16.19
CA SER A 196 -8.99 -1.14 17.40
C SER A 196 -8.87 -2.05 18.62
N GLY A 197 -8.02 -1.67 19.59
CA GLY A 197 -7.90 -2.37 20.88
C GLY A 197 -7.16 -3.71 20.89
N ALA A 198 -6.90 -4.34 19.73
CA ALA A 198 -6.38 -5.72 19.65
C ALA A 198 -4.98 -5.86 18.99
N GLY A 199 -4.33 -4.77 18.59
CA GLY A 199 -3.03 -4.83 17.89
C GLY A 199 -3.19 -4.88 16.37
N ALA A 200 -2.16 -5.37 15.65
CA ALA A 200 -2.24 -5.55 14.20
C ALA A 200 -2.48 -7.02 13.85
N GLN A 201 -3.45 -7.28 12.98
CA GLN A 201 -3.76 -8.61 12.46
C GLN A 201 -3.30 -8.72 11.00
N GLN A 202 -2.82 -9.89 10.59
CA GLN A 202 -2.50 -10.15 9.19
C GLN A 202 -3.74 -9.89 8.31
N VAL A 203 -3.54 -9.18 7.20
CA VAL A 203 -4.62 -8.91 6.25
C VAL A 203 -5.06 -10.22 5.59
N GLY A 204 -6.37 -10.39 5.53
CA GLY A 204 -6.97 -11.61 5.00
C GLY A 204 -7.02 -12.78 5.97
N ALA A 205 -6.52 -12.63 7.20
CA ALA A 205 -6.60 -13.70 8.19
C ALA A 205 -8.04 -13.86 8.70
N ASN A 206 -8.62 -15.03 8.47
CA ASN A 206 -9.91 -15.48 8.98
C ASN A 206 -9.71 -16.73 9.84
N PRO A 207 -9.24 -16.58 11.10
CA PRO A 207 -8.91 -17.72 11.95
C PRO A 207 -10.10 -18.64 12.28
N ALA A 208 -11.34 -18.19 12.06
CA ALA A 208 -12.57 -18.95 12.30
C ALA A 208 -13.24 -19.48 11.02
N GLY A 209 -12.68 -19.21 9.83
CA GLY A 209 -13.27 -19.59 8.54
C GLY A 209 -12.64 -20.84 7.92
N ALA A 210 -13.33 -21.41 6.92
CA ALA A 210 -12.82 -22.55 6.14
C ALA A 210 -11.58 -22.19 5.29
N VAL A 211 -11.49 -20.95 4.83
CA VAL A 211 -10.27 -20.36 4.24
C VAL A 211 -9.66 -19.46 5.30
N ARG A 212 -8.54 -19.89 5.88
CA ARG A 212 -7.90 -19.17 6.98
C ARG A 212 -7.19 -17.90 6.52
N PHE A 213 -6.74 -17.86 5.27
CA PHE A 213 -6.02 -16.74 4.70
C PHE A 213 -6.56 -16.40 3.31
N ASP A 214 -7.16 -15.22 3.18
CA ASP A 214 -7.67 -14.67 1.93
C ASP A 214 -6.78 -13.51 1.45
N HIS A 215 -6.02 -13.75 0.39
CA HIS A 215 -5.13 -12.75 -0.19
C HIS A 215 -5.81 -11.81 -1.20
N SER A 216 -7.10 -11.99 -1.52
CA SER A 216 -7.82 -11.21 -2.54
C SER A 216 -7.96 -9.73 -2.20
N SER A 217 -7.91 -9.40 -0.90
CA SER A 217 -7.98 -8.04 -0.38
C SER A 217 -6.64 -7.30 -0.39
N LYS A 218 -5.54 -7.99 -0.70
CA LYS A 218 -4.20 -7.40 -0.75
C LYS A 218 -3.88 -6.92 -2.18
N LEU A 219 -3.25 -5.76 -2.27
CA LEU A 219 -2.65 -5.26 -3.50
C LEU A 219 -1.25 -5.84 -3.69
N SER A 220 -0.78 -5.91 -4.93
CA SER A 220 0.53 -6.44 -5.25
C SER A 220 1.22 -5.71 -6.39
N LEU A 221 2.54 -5.59 -6.28
CA LEU A 221 3.46 -5.10 -7.29
C LEU A 221 4.53 -6.18 -7.55
N PHE A 222 4.83 -6.43 -8.82
CA PHE A 222 5.89 -7.35 -9.22
C PHE A 222 7.03 -6.55 -9.86
N VAL A 223 8.25 -6.77 -9.39
CA VAL A 223 9.45 -6.08 -9.86
C VAL A 223 10.53 -7.10 -10.18
N ALA A 224 11.04 -7.09 -11.40
CA ALA A 224 12.18 -7.91 -11.79
C ALA A 224 13.49 -7.21 -11.36
N GLY A 225 14.47 -7.98 -10.91
CA GLY A 225 15.77 -7.49 -10.50
C GLY A 225 16.85 -8.57 -10.57
N ALA A 226 18.09 -8.14 -10.31
CA ALA A 226 19.20 -9.06 -10.13
C ALA A 226 20.19 -8.48 -9.11
N VAL A 227 20.71 -9.34 -8.23
CA VAL A 227 21.87 -9.01 -7.40
C VAL A 227 23.14 -9.44 -8.10
N LYS A 228 24.20 -8.63 -8.01
CA LYS A 228 25.47 -8.90 -8.69
C LYS A 228 26.57 -9.19 -7.68
N ARG A 229 27.52 -10.02 -8.09
CA ARG A 229 28.77 -10.23 -7.37
C ARG A 229 29.65 -8.99 -7.44
#